data_AF-A0A3B6APL1-F1
#
_entry.id   AF-A0A3B6APL1-F1
#
_cell.length_a   1.000
_cell.length_b   1.000
_cell.length_c   1.000
_cell.angle_alpha   90.00
_cell.angle_beta   90.00
_cell.angle_gamma   90.00
#
_symmetry.space_group_name_H-M   'P 1'
#
loop_
_entity.id
_entity.type
_entity.pdbx_description
1 polymer ?
#
loop_
_entity_poly.entity_id
_entity_poly.type
_entity_poly.pdbx_seq_one_letter_code
_entity_poly.pdbx_strand_id
1 'polypeptide(L)'
;MAVSTELPEAGSPQEQGTEATAPPPPGLRYNSPLVQVSLIGLVCFCCPGMFNALSGLGGGGQLDHTTADNANTALYACFAIFGVLGGAAHNLLGPRLTLLLGSLTYPLYAASFLYYNHRKSQTFPIIAGALLGAGAGLLWAAQGAIMTSYPPPNRRGSYISLFWCLFNLGGVLGGLLPFSFNYARTDAGSVNDATYGAFIGFMLLGAALTFLVLPPARIVRDDGTRATRVTYSSVSTEGWEILKLFTNWRMLLILPAAWASNFFYTYQFNNVNGLLFTLRTKGLNNVFYWGAQMIGSAGIGYFLDFGFASRRKRGLMGVAAVALLGTAIWAGGLANQLRYLDGEFPDKIDFKEGRRYAGPFLLYFSYGLMDAIFQSLIYWIIGALANDSQILSRYVGFYKGVQSAGAAVAWQVDTHKTSLLSQLIVNWGLCTVSYPLLAVLVLLAVKDEDYSVSNVDDGGKEKDAKMAAPSSFH
;
A
#
# COMPACT_ATOMS: atom_id res chain seq x y z
N MET A 1 0.45 68.17 26.70
CA MET A 1 0.92 67.34 25.56
C MET A 1 1.23 65.95 26.10
N ALA A 2 0.24 65.06 26.04
CA ALA A 2 0.41 63.64 26.36
C ALA A 2 0.11 62.87 25.07
N VAL A 3 1.06 62.06 24.65
CA VAL A 3 1.00 61.21 23.45
C VAL A 3 0.40 59.88 23.88
N SER A 4 -0.81 59.59 23.41
CA SER A 4 -1.45 58.26 23.50
C SER A 4 -1.20 57.52 22.20
N THR A 5 -0.41 56.45 22.27
CA THR A 5 -0.22 55.45 21.21
C THR A 5 -1.32 54.40 21.31
N GLU A 6 -2.23 54.37 20.33
CA GLU A 6 -3.15 53.24 20.10
C GLU A 6 -2.55 52.28 19.06
N LEU A 7 -2.48 51.00 19.42
CA LEU A 7 -2.13 49.88 18.54
C LEU A 7 -3.35 49.47 17.70
N PRO A 8 -3.20 49.08 16.42
CA PRO A 8 -4.33 48.58 15.64
C PRO A 8 -4.70 47.14 16.04
N GLU A 9 -6.00 46.91 16.23
CA GLU A 9 -6.61 45.60 16.50
C GLU A 9 -6.28 44.57 15.41
N ALA A 10 -5.91 43.36 15.85
CA ALA A 10 -5.71 42.20 15.00
C ALA A 10 -7.07 41.72 14.45
N GLY A 11 -7.27 41.89 13.15
CA GLY A 11 -8.43 41.36 12.43
C GLY A 11 -8.51 39.83 12.53
N SER A 12 -9.73 39.34 12.78
CA SER A 12 -10.08 37.93 12.76
C SER A 12 -9.80 37.30 11.38
N PRO A 13 -9.43 36.00 11.31
CA PRO A 13 -9.27 35.33 10.04
C PRO A 13 -10.64 35.20 9.36
N GLN A 14 -10.82 35.87 8.22
CA GLN A 14 -11.96 35.64 7.33
C GLN A 14 -11.98 34.18 6.88
N GLU A 15 -13.01 33.44 7.27
CA GLU A 15 -13.40 32.19 6.61
C GLU A 15 -13.69 32.51 5.13
N GLN A 16 -12.77 32.11 4.24
CA GLN A 16 -13.03 32.10 2.81
C GLN A 16 -14.09 31.05 2.51
N GLY A 17 -15.35 31.48 2.43
CA GLY A 17 -16.44 30.70 1.88
C GLY A 17 -16.06 30.15 0.51
N THR A 18 -16.25 28.85 0.32
CA THR A 18 -15.94 28.16 -0.94
C THR A 18 -16.99 28.58 -1.97
N GLU A 19 -16.70 29.59 -2.80
CA GLU A 19 -17.55 29.95 -3.94
C GLU A 19 -17.69 28.74 -4.88
N ALA A 20 -18.89 28.15 -4.92
CA ALA A 20 -19.24 27.12 -5.88
C ALA A 20 -19.39 27.78 -7.26
N THR A 21 -18.37 27.68 -8.11
CA THR A 21 -18.49 28.11 -9.52
C THR A 21 -19.36 27.13 -10.30
N ALA A 22 -20.03 27.62 -11.34
CA ALA A 22 -20.95 26.84 -12.17
C ALA A 22 -20.37 25.47 -12.58
N PRO A 23 -21.19 24.40 -12.60
CA PRO A 23 -20.71 23.04 -12.87
C PRO A 23 -20.03 22.97 -14.24
N PRO A 24 -18.83 22.39 -14.32
CA PRO A 24 -18.08 22.33 -15.56
C PRO A 24 -18.75 21.42 -16.60
N PRO A 25 -18.47 21.61 -17.91
CA PRO A 25 -19.12 20.84 -18.97
C PRO A 25 -18.85 19.33 -18.82
N PRO A 26 -19.82 18.46 -19.17
CA PRO A 26 -19.68 17.01 -19.06
C PRO A 26 -18.58 16.49 -20.01
N GLY A 27 -17.67 15.67 -19.48
CA GLY A 27 -16.58 15.06 -20.24
C GLY A 27 -15.35 14.70 -19.41
N LEU A 28 -14.37 14.05 -20.04
CA LEU A 28 -13.10 13.67 -19.41
C LEU A 28 -12.17 14.89 -19.32
N ARG A 29 -12.35 15.73 -18.30
CA ARG A 29 -11.56 16.96 -18.13
C ARG A 29 -10.21 16.64 -17.49
N TYR A 30 -9.13 17.24 -18.00
CA TYR A 30 -7.79 17.08 -17.43
C TYR A 30 -7.68 17.52 -15.97
N ASN A 31 -8.44 18.54 -15.58
CA ASN A 31 -8.55 19.03 -14.21
C ASN A 31 -9.62 18.33 -13.36
N SER A 32 -10.19 17.21 -13.85
CA SER A 32 -11.09 16.39 -13.06
C SER A 32 -10.32 15.50 -12.08
N PRO A 33 -10.90 15.19 -10.91
CA PRO A 33 -10.34 14.19 -10.00
C PRO A 33 -10.10 12.84 -10.68
N LEU A 34 -10.97 12.43 -11.61
CA LEU A 34 -10.92 11.11 -12.26
C LEU A 34 -9.66 10.96 -13.10
N VAL A 35 -9.37 11.95 -13.95
CA VAL A 35 -8.17 11.93 -14.79
C VAL A 35 -6.91 11.97 -13.93
N GLN A 36 -6.89 12.78 -12.89
CA GLN A 36 -5.71 12.94 -12.03
C GLN A 36 -5.43 11.71 -11.16
N VAL A 37 -6.47 11.08 -10.60
CA VAL A 37 -6.31 9.80 -9.88
C VAL A 37 -5.90 8.67 -10.83
N SER A 38 -6.45 8.64 -12.05
CA SER A 38 -6.02 7.67 -13.07
C SER A 38 -4.56 7.87 -13.45
N LEU A 39 -4.12 9.13 -13.60
CA LEU A 39 -2.74 9.47 -13.90
C LEU A 39 -1.79 9.02 -12.78
N ILE A 40 -2.16 9.23 -11.51
CA ILE A 40 -1.38 8.72 -10.37
C ILE A 40 -1.37 7.20 -10.32
N GLY A 41 -2.49 6.55 -10.66
CA GLY A 41 -2.55 5.11 -10.86
C GLY A 41 -1.57 4.63 -11.94
N LEU A 42 -1.46 5.34 -13.07
CA LEU A 42 -0.51 5.04 -14.14
C LEU A 42 0.96 5.29 -13.74
N VAL A 43 1.24 6.35 -12.98
CA VAL A 43 2.58 6.56 -12.39
C VAL A 43 2.94 5.39 -11.49
N CYS A 44 2.00 4.97 -10.61
CA CYS A 44 2.23 3.86 -9.70
C CYS A 44 2.32 2.51 -10.41
N PHE A 45 1.57 2.31 -11.50
CA PHE A 45 1.70 1.17 -12.41
C PHE A 45 3.11 1.08 -12.99
N CYS A 46 3.66 2.20 -13.48
CA CYS A 46 4.95 2.27 -14.15
C CYS A 46 6.16 2.19 -13.21
N CYS A 47 6.05 2.72 -11.99
CA CYS A 47 7.17 2.78 -11.04
C CYS A 47 7.05 1.67 -9.97
N PRO A 48 6.28 1.84 -8.88
CA PRO A 48 5.96 0.78 -7.92
C PRO A 48 5.54 -0.57 -8.52
N GLY A 49 4.68 -0.58 -9.54
CA GLY A 49 4.19 -1.82 -10.17
C GLY A 49 5.30 -2.60 -10.88
N MET A 50 6.20 -1.89 -11.57
CA MET A 50 7.38 -2.51 -12.19
C MET A 50 8.39 -2.99 -11.13
N PHE A 51 8.56 -2.27 -10.02
CA PHE A 51 9.37 -2.73 -8.89
C PHE A 51 8.80 -4.02 -8.28
N ASN A 52 7.48 -4.06 -8.04
CA ASN A 52 6.78 -5.24 -7.55
C ASN A 52 6.96 -6.44 -8.49
N ALA A 53 6.86 -6.21 -9.79
CA ALA A 53 7.13 -7.24 -10.78
C ALA A 53 8.58 -7.74 -10.71
N LEU A 54 9.55 -6.84 -10.62
CA LEU A 54 10.96 -7.19 -10.54
C LEU A 54 11.28 -8.00 -9.27
N SER A 55 10.74 -7.58 -8.12
CA SER A 55 10.88 -8.28 -6.85
C SER A 55 10.20 -9.64 -6.86
N GLY A 56 9.02 -9.76 -7.48
CA GLY A 56 8.27 -11.01 -7.61
C GLY A 56 8.97 -12.11 -8.40
N LEU A 57 10.00 -11.77 -9.21
CA LEU A 57 10.85 -12.76 -9.88
C LEU A 57 11.81 -13.49 -8.92
N GLY A 58 11.93 -13.03 -7.67
CA GLY A 58 12.93 -13.50 -6.72
C GLY A 58 14.31 -12.92 -7.03
N GLY A 59 15.04 -12.50 -5.99
CA GLY A 59 16.38 -11.94 -6.11
C GLY A 59 16.49 -10.73 -7.05
N GLY A 60 15.41 -9.98 -7.28
CA GLY A 60 15.39 -8.90 -8.26
C GLY A 60 15.67 -9.36 -9.70
N GLY A 61 15.37 -10.63 -10.02
CA GLY A 61 15.69 -11.25 -11.30
C GLY A 61 17.10 -11.86 -11.40
N GLN A 62 17.84 -11.91 -10.29
CA GLN A 62 19.18 -12.50 -10.21
C GLN A 62 19.13 -13.94 -9.70
N LEU A 63 20.19 -14.70 -10.01
CA LEU A 63 20.34 -16.07 -9.52
C LEU A 63 20.78 -16.12 -8.05
N ASP A 64 21.64 -15.19 -7.63
CA ASP A 64 21.98 -14.97 -6.23
C ASP A 64 21.12 -13.84 -5.66
N HIS A 65 20.35 -14.16 -4.63
CA HIS A 65 19.39 -13.24 -4.02
C HIS A 65 20.07 -12.22 -3.09
N THR A 66 21.26 -12.52 -2.58
CA THR A 66 22.00 -11.72 -1.58
C THR A 66 22.07 -10.22 -1.93
N THR A 67 22.35 -9.91 -3.20
CA THR A 67 22.45 -8.52 -3.67
C THR A 67 21.10 -7.80 -3.58
N ALA A 68 20.02 -8.47 -4.00
CA ALA A 68 18.68 -7.91 -3.96
C ALA A 68 18.15 -7.82 -2.53
N ASP A 69 18.47 -8.78 -1.67
CA ASP A 69 18.06 -8.80 -0.28
C ASP A 69 18.71 -7.65 0.49
N ASN A 70 20.01 -7.41 0.29
CA ASN A 70 20.70 -6.26 0.87
C ASN A 70 20.17 -4.92 0.32
N ALA A 71 19.87 -4.84 -0.97
CA ALA A 71 19.27 -3.65 -1.57
C ALA A 71 17.85 -3.37 -1.04
N ASN A 72 17.01 -4.40 -0.89
CA ASN A 72 15.68 -4.29 -0.30
C ASN A 72 15.74 -3.98 1.20
N THR A 73 16.72 -4.52 1.93
CA THR A 73 16.97 -4.16 3.33
C THR A 73 17.20 -2.65 3.44
N ALA A 74 18.12 -2.11 2.63
CA ALA A 74 18.42 -0.69 2.60
C ALA A 74 17.19 0.15 2.20
N LEU A 75 16.43 -0.31 1.21
CA LEU A 75 15.18 0.32 0.76
C LEU A 75 14.18 0.43 1.91
N TYR A 76 13.83 -0.67 2.57
CA TYR A 76 12.80 -0.67 3.59
C TYR A 76 13.25 0.03 4.88
N ALA A 77 14.55 -0.02 5.22
CA ALA A 77 15.12 0.75 6.31
C ALA A 77 14.99 2.27 6.06
N CYS A 78 15.36 2.73 4.86
CA CYS A 78 15.19 4.14 4.48
C CYS A 78 13.70 4.51 4.37
N PHE A 79 12.86 3.64 3.83
CA PHE A 79 11.42 3.91 3.69
C PHE A 79 10.73 4.09 5.06
N ALA A 80 11.12 3.32 6.07
CA ALA A 80 10.61 3.49 7.44
C ALA A 80 10.86 4.91 8.00
N ILE A 81 12.01 5.51 7.67
CA ILE A 81 12.39 6.86 8.11
C ILE A 81 11.72 7.92 7.22
N PHE A 82 11.91 7.82 5.91
CA PHE A 82 11.46 8.82 4.94
C PHE A 82 9.95 8.78 4.70
N GLY A 83 9.25 7.72 5.09
CA GLY A 83 7.79 7.67 5.10
C GLY A 83 7.18 8.73 6.03
N VAL A 84 7.82 9.01 7.17
CA VAL A 84 7.41 10.10 8.09
C VAL A 84 7.77 11.46 7.51
N LEU A 85 8.96 11.57 6.91
CA LEU A 85 9.45 12.82 6.29
C LEU A 85 8.71 13.18 4.99
N GLY A 86 8.03 12.22 4.36
CA GLY A 86 7.35 12.41 3.08
C GLY A 86 6.26 13.49 3.12
N GLY A 87 5.50 13.58 4.21
CA GLY A 87 4.49 14.64 4.41
C GLY A 87 5.11 16.03 4.49
N ALA A 88 6.29 16.15 5.11
CA ALA A 88 7.06 17.38 5.15
C ALA A 88 7.47 17.82 3.75
N ALA A 89 8.12 16.91 3.02
CA ALA A 89 8.57 17.17 1.66
C ALA A 89 7.39 17.53 0.74
N HIS A 90 6.22 16.91 0.94
CA HIS A 90 5.00 17.28 0.22
C HIS A 90 4.55 18.72 0.49
N ASN A 91 4.57 19.16 1.74
CA ASN A 91 4.20 20.53 2.10
C ASN A 91 5.14 21.57 1.48
N LEU A 92 6.45 21.28 1.49
CA LEU A 92 7.51 22.17 1.01
C LEU A 92 7.61 22.22 -0.51
N LEU A 93 7.66 21.05 -1.16
CA LEU A 93 7.95 20.90 -2.60
C LEU A 93 6.67 20.85 -3.45
N GLY A 94 5.53 20.53 -2.84
CA GLY A 94 4.26 20.28 -3.52
C GLY A 94 4.19 18.92 -4.22
N PRO A 95 2.98 18.47 -4.59
CA PRO A 95 2.73 17.11 -5.08
C PRO A 95 3.59 16.70 -6.28
N ARG A 96 3.75 17.60 -7.26
CA ARG A 96 4.45 17.30 -8.51
C ARG A 96 5.92 16.97 -8.28
N LEU A 97 6.64 17.85 -7.59
CA LEU A 97 8.08 17.69 -7.39
C LEU A 97 8.36 16.52 -6.44
N THR A 98 7.55 16.36 -5.39
CA THR A 98 7.63 15.20 -4.50
C THR A 98 7.42 13.88 -5.26
N LEU A 99 6.43 13.79 -6.16
CA LEU A 99 6.21 12.60 -7.00
C LEU A 99 7.33 12.37 -7.99
N LEU A 100 7.84 13.41 -8.65
CA LEU A 100 8.92 13.30 -9.63
C LEU A 100 10.19 12.76 -8.97
N LEU A 101 10.62 13.38 -7.87
CA LEU A 101 11.81 12.95 -7.11
C LEU A 101 11.64 11.51 -6.61
N GLY A 102 10.45 11.16 -6.11
CA GLY A 102 10.15 9.80 -5.69
C GLY A 102 10.13 8.79 -6.85
N SER A 103 9.66 9.17 -8.03
CA SER A 103 9.55 8.27 -9.19
C SER A 103 10.89 8.02 -9.88
N LEU A 104 11.83 8.98 -9.84
CA LEU A 104 13.15 8.86 -10.47
C LEU A 104 14.08 7.86 -9.78
N THR A 105 13.80 7.46 -8.54
CA THR A 105 14.61 6.47 -7.82
C THR A 105 14.31 5.03 -8.25
N TYR A 106 13.11 4.75 -8.77
CA TYR A 106 12.72 3.45 -9.31
C TYR A 106 13.57 3.00 -10.51
N PRO A 107 13.72 3.80 -11.59
CA PRO A 107 14.56 3.40 -12.71
C PRO A 107 16.04 3.28 -12.31
N LEU A 108 16.51 4.08 -11.33
CA LEU A 108 17.87 3.94 -10.79
C LEU A 108 18.08 2.58 -10.12
N TYR A 109 17.11 2.11 -9.34
CA TYR A 109 17.12 0.77 -8.75
C TYR A 109 17.18 -0.32 -9.82
N ALA A 110 16.30 -0.29 -10.83
CA ALA A 110 16.34 -1.27 -11.91
C ALA A 110 17.65 -1.22 -12.72
N ALA A 111 18.17 -0.02 -13.00
CA ALA A 111 19.45 0.19 -13.68
C ALA A 111 20.63 -0.35 -12.88
N SER A 112 20.56 -0.34 -11.54
CA SER A 112 21.61 -0.91 -10.70
C SER A 112 21.75 -2.43 -10.85
N PHE A 113 20.64 -3.15 -11.05
CA PHE A 113 20.68 -4.58 -11.34
C PHE A 113 21.15 -4.89 -12.77
N LEU A 114 20.78 -4.05 -13.74
CA LEU A 114 21.35 -4.13 -15.07
C LEU A 114 22.88 -3.93 -15.03
N TYR A 115 23.35 -2.93 -14.29
CA TYR A 115 24.78 -2.75 -14.05
C TYR A 115 25.39 -3.98 -13.36
N TYR A 116 24.71 -4.56 -12.37
CA TYR A 116 25.15 -5.77 -11.68
C TYR A 116 25.29 -7.00 -12.59
N ASN A 117 24.49 -7.10 -13.67
CA ASN A 117 24.66 -8.15 -14.68
C ASN A 117 26.06 -8.11 -15.31
N HIS A 118 26.57 -6.92 -15.63
CA HIS A 118 27.86 -6.72 -16.29
C HIS A 118 29.03 -6.51 -15.31
N ARG A 119 28.76 -5.98 -14.12
CA ARG A 119 29.74 -5.62 -13.10
C ARG A 119 29.23 -6.14 -11.76
N LYS A 120 29.81 -7.23 -11.25
CA LYS A 120 29.37 -7.93 -10.03
C LYS A 120 29.62 -7.17 -8.71
N SER A 121 29.41 -5.86 -8.68
CA SER A 121 29.53 -5.00 -7.50
C SER A 121 28.15 -4.77 -6.86
N GLN A 122 28.00 -5.16 -5.60
CA GLN A 122 26.75 -4.98 -4.84
C GLN A 122 26.54 -3.55 -4.33
N THR A 123 27.58 -2.72 -4.33
CA THR A 123 27.53 -1.36 -3.78
C THR A 123 26.49 -0.50 -4.47
N PHE A 124 26.40 -0.57 -5.81
CA PHE A 124 25.45 0.25 -6.55
C PHE A 124 23.98 -0.16 -6.28
N PRO A 125 23.60 -1.45 -6.34
CA PRO A 125 22.27 -1.90 -5.91
C PRO A 125 21.89 -1.49 -4.49
N ILE A 126 22.79 -1.57 -3.53
CA ILE A 126 22.50 -1.21 -2.12
C ILE A 126 22.23 0.29 -2.00
N ILE A 127 23.07 1.14 -2.61
CA ILE A 127 22.87 2.59 -2.60
C ILE A 127 21.58 2.97 -3.33
N ALA A 128 21.32 2.36 -4.50
CA ALA A 128 20.09 2.58 -5.25
C ALA A 128 18.85 2.12 -4.46
N GLY A 129 18.96 1.04 -3.69
CA GLY A 129 17.95 0.58 -2.72
C GLY A 129 17.64 1.64 -1.67
N ALA A 130 18.66 2.17 -0.99
CA ALA A 130 18.49 3.24 0.00
C ALA A 130 17.81 4.49 -0.60
N LEU A 131 18.26 4.92 -1.78
CA LEU A 131 17.67 6.05 -2.51
C LEU A 131 16.21 5.76 -2.91
N LEU A 132 15.91 4.54 -3.35
CA LEU A 132 14.55 4.11 -3.62
C LEU A 132 13.69 4.13 -2.36
N GLY A 133 14.21 3.72 -1.21
CA GLY A 133 13.51 3.81 0.07
C GLY A 133 13.11 5.25 0.43
N ALA A 134 14.05 6.19 0.28
CA ALA A 134 13.78 7.60 0.46
C ALA A 134 12.73 8.11 -0.55
N GLY A 135 12.90 7.78 -1.84
CA GLY A 135 11.98 8.17 -2.90
C GLY A 135 10.58 7.57 -2.76
N ALA A 136 10.45 6.34 -2.30
CA ALA A 136 9.18 5.68 -2.01
C ALA A 136 8.42 6.43 -0.90
N GLY A 137 9.11 6.90 0.14
CA GLY A 137 8.55 7.78 1.16
C GLY A 137 7.90 9.04 0.58
N LEU A 138 8.59 9.68 -0.36
CA LEU A 138 8.07 10.84 -1.08
C LEU A 138 6.87 10.50 -1.97
N LEU A 139 7.00 9.46 -2.81
CA LEU A 139 5.98 9.05 -3.77
C LEU A 139 4.68 8.70 -3.06
N TRP A 140 4.73 7.86 -2.03
CA TRP A 140 3.55 7.42 -1.31
C TRP A 140 2.91 8.54 -0.48
N ALA A 141 3.68 9.48 0.06
CA ALA A 141 3.12 10.65 0.72
C ALA A 141 2.34 11.53 -0.27
N ALA A 142 2.91 11.81 -1.44
CA ALA A 142 2.22 12.61 -2.44
C ALA A 142 1.01 11.89 -3.07
N GLN A 143 1.11 10.58 -3.28
CA GLN A 143 -0.01 9.74 -3.70
C GLN A 143 -1.16 9.79 -2.67
N GLY A 144 -0.86 9.61 -1.38
CA GLY A 144 -1.85 9.66 -0.31
C GLY A 144 -2.55 11.03 -0.21
N ALA A 145 -1.80 12.13 -0.37
CA ALA A 145 -2.35 13.47 -0.42
C ALA A 145 -3.35 13.66 -1.58
N ILE A 146 -3.02 13.15 -2.77
CA ILE A 146 -3.90 13.24 -3.95
C ILE A 146 -5.17 12.42 -3.75
N MET A 147 -5.03 11.19 -3.23
CA MET A 147 -6.16 10.30 -2.99
C MET A 147 -7.14 10.81 -1.93
N THR A 148 -6.68 11.64 -1.00
CA THR A 148 -7.53 12.20 0.05
C THR A 148 -8.15 13.54 -0.34
N SER A 149 -7.46 14.36 -1.14
CA SER A 149 -7.94 15.70 -1.51
C SER A 149 -8.77 15.78 -2.78
N TYR A 150 -8.45 14.98 -3.81
CA TYR A 150 -9.06 15.18 -5.14
C TYR A 150 -10.47 14.60 -5.22
N PRO A 151 -10.70 13.34 -4.79
CA PRO A 151 -12.03 12.74 -4.90
C PRO A 151 -13.09 13.51 -4.10
N PRO A 152 -14.34 13.57 -4.59
CA PRO A 152 -15.45 14.09 -3.80
C PRO A 152 -15.73 13.16 -2.60
N PRO A 153 -16.18 13.69 -1.43
CA PRO A 153 -16.35 12.92 -0.21
C PRO A 153 -17.23 11.66 -0.38
N ASN A 154 -18.29 11.76 -1.18
CA ASN A 154 -19.26 10.70 -1.44
C ASN A 154 -18.79 9.61 -2.41
N ARG A 155 -17.64 9.77 -3.09
CA ARG A 155 -17.10 8.76 -4.02
C ARG A 155 -15.66 8.32 -3.71
N ARG A 156 -15.08 8.74 -2.59
CA ARG A 156 -13.66 8.43 -2.22
C ARG A 156 -13.29 6.96 -2.42
N GLY A 157 -14.14 6.03 -1.98
CA GLY A 157 -13.91 4.59 -2.13
C GLY A 157 -13.73 4.13 -3.58
N SER A 158 -14.56 4.62 -4.51
CA SER A 158 -14.46 4.27 -5.93
C SER A 158 -13.14 4.74 -6.55
N TYR A 159 -12.66 5.93 -6.17
CA TYR A 159 -11.38 6.45 -6.64
C TYR A 159 -10.19 5.66 -6.07
N ILE A 160 -10.26 5.27 -4.78
CA ILE A 160 -9.27 4.40 -4.15
C ILE A 160 -9.21 3.05 -4.87
N SER A 161 -10.36 2.42 -5.12
CA SER A 161 -10.43 1.16 -5.87
C SER A 161 -9.82 1.29 -7.27
N LEU A 162 -10.17 2.34 -8.02
CA LEU A 162 -9.59 2.62 -9.34
C LEU A 162 -8.06 2.71 -9.29
N PHE A 163 -7.52 3.45 -8.33
CA PHE A 163 -6.08 3.57 -8.14
C PHE A 163 -5.42 2.20 -7.91
N TRP A 164 -5.96 1.41 -6.98
CA TRP A 164 -5.39 0.10 -6.64
C TRP A 164 -5.49 -0.89 -7.80
N CYS A 165 -6.56 -0.85 -8.60
CA CYS A 165 -6.65 -1.64 -9.82
C CYS A 165 -5.55 -1.25 -10.81
N LEU A 166 -5.37 0.04 -11.09
CA LEU A 166 -4.31 0.51 -12.01
C LEU A 166 -2.92 0.15 -11.49
N PHE A 167 -2.63 0.38 -10.21
CA PHE A 167 -1.34 0.04 -9.62
C PHE A 167 -1.01 -1.46 -9.75
N ASN A 168 -1.95 -2.35 -9.38
CA ASN A 168 -1.72 -3.80 -9.42
C ASN A 168 -1.62 -4.35 -10.85
N LEU A 169 -2.28 -3.73 -11.83
CA LEU A 169 -2.07 -4.05 -13.24
C LEU A 169 -0.60 -3.87 -13.67
N GLY A 170 0.16 -3.02 -12.97
CA GLY A 170 1.60 -2.87 -13.19
C GLY A 170 2.37 -4.13 -12.84
N GLY A 171 2.01 -4.80 -11.74
CA GLY A 171 2.57 -6.10 -11.37
C GLY A 171 2.24 -7.18 -12.41
N VAL A 172 1.01 -7.17 -12.92
CA VAL A 172 0.55 -8.08 -13.99
C VAL A 172 1.35 -7.87 -15.28
N LEU A 173 1.39 -6.65 -15.82
CA LEU A 173 2.14 -6.37 -17.06
C LEU A 173 3.64 -6.63 -16.86
N GLY A 174 4.18 -6.21 -15.71
CA GLY A 174 5.58 -6.42 -15.36
C GLY A 174 5.96 -7.89 -15.22
N GLY A 175 5.04 -8.79 -14.87
CA GLY A 175 5.24 -10.24 -14.91
C GLY A 175 5.22 -10.83 -16.34
N LEU A 176 4.40 -10.25 -17.23
CA LEU A 176 4.33 -10.66 -18.64
C LEU A 176 5.60 -10.35 -19.44
N LEU A 177 6.31 -9.26 -19.11
CA LEU A 177 7.59 -8.89 -19.75
C LEU A 177 8.66 -9.99 -19.64
N PRO A 178 9.10 -10.42 -18.43
CA PRO A 178 10.10 -11.47 -18.27
C PRO A 178 9.60 -12.80 -18.81
N PHE A 179 8.29 -13.13 -18.69
CA PHE A 179 7.73 -14.33 -19.30
C PHE A 179 7.92 -14.33 -20.82
N SER A 180 7.59 -13.23 -21.48
CA SER A 180 7.66 -13.09 -22.94
C SER A 180 9.09 -13.08 -23.45
N PHE A 181 9.95 -12.25 -22.84
CA PHE A 181 11.34 -12.09 -23.28
C PHE A 181 12.24 -13.27 -22.93
N ASN A 182 11.85 -14.09 -21.95
CA ASN A 182 12.58 -15.30 -21.58
C ASN A 182 11.83 -16.59 -21.98
N TYR A 183 10.78 -16.49 -22.82
CA TYR A 183 9.97 -17.63 -23.21
C TYR A 183 10.81 -18.77 -23.84
N ALA A 184 11.75 -18.39 -24.72
CA ALA A 184 12.66 -19.32 -25.39
C ALA A 184 13.90 -19.70 -24.56
N ARG A 185 14.13 -19.05 -23.40
CA ARG A 185 15.33 -19.26 -22.56
C ARG A 185 14.99 -20.20 -21.40
N THR A 186 15.20 -21.49 -21.59
CA THR A 186 14.90 -22.52 -20.58
C THR A 186 15.92 -22.58 -19.45
N ASP A 187 17.20 -22.35 -19.75
CA ASP A 187 18.31 -22.53 -18.79
C ASP A 187 18.85 -21.21 -18.20
N ALA A 188 18.17 -20.10 -18.44
CA ALA A 188 18.64 -18.79 -17.99
C ALA A 188 18.51 -18.64 -16.46
N GLY A 189 19.65 -18.40 -15.80
CA GLY A 189 19.72 -18.14 -14.37
C GLY A 189 19.26 -16.74 -13.95
N SER A 190 19.43 -15.74 -14.82
CA SER A 190 19.06 -14.34 -14.57
C SER A 190 18.30 -13.71 -15.72
N VAL A 191 17.55 -12.66 -15.37
CA VAL A 191 16.83 -11.79 -16.30
C VAL A 191 17.80 -11.14 -17.30
N ASN A 192 17.42 -11.13 -18.59
CA ASN A 192 18.23 -10.49 -19.62
C ASN A 192 18.18 -8.96 -19.57
N ASP A 193 19.16 -8.34 -20.20
CA ASP A 193 19.29 -6.89 -20.25
C ASP A 193 18.09 -6.23 -20.94
N ALA A 194 17.46 -6.91 -21.91
CA ALA A 194 16.24 -6.43 -22.57
C ALA A 194 15.07 -6.27 -21.59
N THR A 195 14.90 -7.19 -20.64
CA THR A 195 13.85 -7.09 -19.62
C THR A 195 14.16 -5.96 -18.64
N TYR A 196 15.41 -5.81 -18.19
CA TYR A 196 15.80 -4.66 -17.36
C TYR A 196 15.62 -3.33 -18.11
N GLY A 197 16.00 -3.27 -19.37
CA GLY A 197 15.79 -2.10 -20.24
C GLY A 197 14.32 -1.74 -20.39
N ALA A 198 13.44 -2.73 -20.54
CA ALA A 198 12.00 -2.50 -20.57
C ALA A 198 11.47 -1.98 -19.23
N PHE A 199 11.87 -2.56 -18.09
CA PHE A 199 11.51 -2.05 -16.77
C PHE A 199 11.95 -0.60 -16.58
N ILE A 200 13.20 -0.27 -16.92
CA ILE A 200 13.73 1.10 -16.83
C ILE A 200 12.92 2.05 -17.73
N GLY A 201 12.61 1.64 -18.97
CA GLY A 201 11.82 2.43 -19.90
C GLY A 201 10.42 2.75 -19.37
N PHE A 202 9.71 1.77 -18.82
CA PHE A 202 8.40 1.99 -18.17
C PHE A 202 8.52 2.88 -16.94
N MET A 203 9.53 2.67 -16.09
CA MET A 203 9.74 3.50 -14.90
C MET A 203 10.07 4.97 -15.26
N LEU A 204 10.86 5.21 -16.32
CA LEU A 204 11.13 6.56 -16.84
C LEU A 204 9.88 7.21 -17.44
N LEU A 205 9.05 6.43 -18.14
CA LEU A 205 7.74 6.90 -18.60
C LEU A 205 6.86 7.28 -17.41
N GLY A 206 6.83 6.47 -16.35
CA GLY A 206 6.14 6.79 -15.10
C GLY A 206 6.61 8.10 -14.49
N ALA A 207 7.93 8.31 -14.41
CA ALA A 207 8.51 9.56 -13.94
C ALA A 207 8.11 10.76 -14.84
N ALA A 208 8.09 10.58 -16.17
CA ALA A 208 7.65 11.62 -17.10
C ALA A 208 6.15 11.96 -16.95
N LEU A 209 5.29 10.97 -16.68
CA LEU A 209 3.87 11.18 -16.43
C LEU A 209 3.60 12.06 -15.20
N THR A 210 4.54 12.16 -14.24
CA THR A 210 4.39 13.05 -13.08
C THR A 210 4.31 14.53 -13.46
N PHE A 211 4.87 14.95 -14.61
CA PHE A 211 4.75 16.32 -15.09
C PHE A 211 3.30 16.70 -15.46
N LEU A 212 2.45 15.70 -15.73
CA LEU A 212 1.03 15.88 -16.05
C LEU A 212 0.14 15.93 -14.79
N VAL A 213 0.70 15.69 -13.61
CA VAL A 213 -0.07 15.80 -12.36
C VAL A 213 -0.35 17.27 -12.11
N LEU A 214 -1.57 17.66 -11.76
CA LEU A 214 -1.93 19.03 -11.41
C LEU A 214 -1.85 19.24 -9.89
N PRO A 215 -1.60 20.47 -9.39
CA PRO A 215 -1.71 20.74 -7.96
C PRO A 215 -3.19 20.83 -7.53
N PRO A 216 -3.53 20.59 -6.23
CA PRO A 216 -4.90 20.58 -5.72
C PRO A 216 -5.69 21.84 -6.10
N ALA A 217 -5.05 23.02 -6.05
CA ALA A 217 -5.69 24.29 -6.38
C ALA A 217 -6.27 24.38 -7.80
N ARG A 218 -5.78 23.56 -8.74
CA ARG A 218 -6.27 23.51 -10.12
C ARG A 218 -7.30 22.42 -10.37
N ILE A 219 -7.61 21.59 -9.37
CA ILE A 219 -8.58 20.51 -9.50
C ILE A 219 -9.99 21.04 -9.22
N VAL A 220 -10.89 20.77 -10.16
CA VAL A 220 -12.31 21.15 -10.06
C VAL A 220 -13.13 19.87 -10.19
N ARG A 221 -13.86 19.55 -9.13
CA ARG A 221 -14.78 18.41 -9.05
C ARG A 221 -16.00 18.63 -9.95
N ASP A 222 -16.76 17.57 -10.17
CA ASP A 222 -17.91 17.62 -11.09
C ASP A 222 -19.07 18.48 -10.54
N ASP A 223 -19.11 18.66 -9.21
CA ASP A 223 -20.02 19.58 -8.52
C ASP A 223 -19.55 21.05 -8.52
N GLY A 224 -18.45 21.37 -9.21
CA GLY A 224 -17.87 22.71 -9.26
C GLY A 224 -16.96 23.05 -8.07
N THR A 225 -16.91 22.21 -7.03
CA THR A 225 -16.05 22.44 -5.86
C THR A 225 -14.57 22.20 -6.20
N ARG A 226 -13.66 22.85 -5.46
CA ARG A 226 -12.20 22.66 -5.65
C ARG A 226 -11.63 21.63 -4.68
N ALA A 227 -10.59 20.94 -5.11
CA ALA A 227 -9.84 20.07 -4.20
C ALA A 227 -9.17 20.90 -3.11
N THR A 228 -9.31 20.44 -1.86
CA THR A 228 -8.69 21.09 -0.72
C THR A 228 -7.20 20.80 -0.71
N ARG A 229 -6.38 21.78 -0.33
CA ARG A 229 -4.96 21.53 -0.12
C ARG A 229 -4.80 20.67 1.13
N VAL A 230 -4.11 19.54 1.03
CA VAL A 230 -3.64 18.82 2.22
C VAL A 230 -2.48 19.59 2.81
N THR A 231 -2.62 20.02 4.05
CA THR A 231 -1.52 20.53 4.86
C THR A 231 -1.18 19.45 5.87
N TYR A 232 -0.03 18.79 5.70
CA TYR A 232 0.50 17.95 6.77
C TYR A 232 0.91 18.84 7.94
N SER A 233 0.81 18.35 9.18
CA SER A 233 1.34 19.12 10.31
C SER A 233 2.87 19.15 10.27
N SER A 234 3.49 19.85 11.24
CA SER A 234 4.95 19.91 11.29
C SER A 234 5.56 18.51 11.41
N VAL A 235 6.73 18.29 10.80
CA VAL A 235 7.41 16.99 10.78
C VAL A 235 7.66 16.47 12.19
N SER A 236 8.05 17.36 13.09
CA SER A 236 8.29 17.04 14.49
C SER A 236 7.00 16.65 15.20
N THR A 237 5.88 17.34 14.92
CA THR A 237 4.56 16.95 15.44
C THR A 237 4.13 15.59 14.90
N GLU A 238 4.13 15.36 13.58
CA GLU A 238 3.74 14.05 13.04
C GLU A 238 4.67 12.93 13.52
N GLY A 239 5.99 13.15 13.55
CA GLY A 239 6.95 12.20 14.08
C GLY A 239 6.70 11.88 15.55
N TRP A 240 6.47 12.88 16.39
CA TRP A 240 6.15 12.70 17.81
C TRP A 240 4.82 11.99 18.03
N GLU A 241 3.79 12.36 17.27
CA GLU A 241 2.47 11.72 17.36
C GLU A 241 2.51 10.27 16.87
N ILE A 242 3.31 9.95 15.85
CA ILE A 242 3.59 8.57 15.44
C ILE A 242 4.35 7.82 16.53
N LEU A 243 5.34 8.44 17.19
CA LEU A 243 6.06 7.81 18.30
C LEU A 243 5.13 7.48 19.48
N LYS A 244 4.17 8.35 19.79
CA LYS A 244 3.12 8.06 20.80
C LYS A 244 2.27 6.84 20.42
N LEU A 245 2.14 6.48 19.14
CA LEU A 245 1.40 5.28 18.76
C LEU A 245 2.06 4.00 19.24
N PHE A 246 3.37 4.00 19.51
CA PHE A 246 4.06 2.85 20.12
C PHE A 246 3.69 2.63 21.60
N THR A 247 2.96 3.55 22.23
CA THR A 247 2.39 3.34 23.58
C THR A 247 0.86 3.20 23.54
N ASN A 248 0.24 3.35 22.38
CA ASN A 248 -1.21 3.21 22.23
C ASN A 248 -1.59 1.72 22.17
N TRP A 249 -2.38 1.27 23.15
CA TRP A 249 -2.80 -0.13 23.27
C TRP A 249 -3.48 -0.67 22.00
N ARG A 250 -4.24 0.16 21.26
CA ARG A 250 -4.91 -0.25 20.01
C ARG A 250 -3.89 -0.57 18.92
N MET A 251 -2.85 0.26 18.82
CA MET A 251 -1.80 0.12 17.82
C MET A 251 -0.82 -1.00 18.19
N LEU A 252 -0.58 -1.22 19.49
CA LEU A 252 0.19 -2.36 19.98
C LEU A 252 -0.45 -3.71 19.61
N LEU A 253 -1.79 -3.80 19.59
CA LEU A 253 -2.49 -5.00 19.09
C LEU A 253 -2.37 -5.18 17.57
N ILE A 254 -2.19 -4.09 16.81
CA ILE A 254 -1.94 -4.14 15.35
C ILE A 254 -0.49 -4.47 15.04
N LEU A 255 0.45 -4.16 15.95
CA LEU A 255 1.89 -4.23 15.70
C LEU A 255 2.35 -5.58 15.12
N PRO A 256 1.95 -6.75 15.65
CA PRO A 256 2.33 -8.04 15.04
C PRO A 256 1.81 -8.22 13.62
N ALA A 257 0.59 -7.77 13.35
CA ALA A 257 -0.02 -7.84 12.03
C ALA A 257 0.69 -6.91 11.04
N ALA A 258 1.04 -5.70 11.48
CA ALA A 258 1.82 -4.74 10.72
C ALA A 258 3.20 -5.31 10.35
N TRP A 259 3.89 -5.89 11.33
CA TRP A 259 5.20 -6.51 11.13
C TRP A 259 5.14 -7.68 10.13
N ALA A 260 4.12 -8.54 10.24
CA ALA A 260 3.93 -9.70 9.36
C ALA A 260 3.63 -9.32 7.90
N SER A 261 2.97 -8.18 7.66
CA SER A 261 2.32 -7.85 6.38
C SER A 261 3.25 -7.77 5.15
N ASN A 262 4.56 -7.54 5.33
CA ASN A 262 5.54 -7.65 4.23
C ASN A 262 6.66 -8.66 4.55
N PHE A 263 6.66 -9.26 5.74
CA PHE A 263 7.70 -10.21 6.17
C PHE A 263 7.69 -11.47 5.29
N PHE A 264 6.51 -11.89 4.84
CA PHE A 264 6.36 -13.09 4.02
C PHE A 264 6.80 -12.91 2.56
N TYR A 265 7.05 -11.70 2.08
CA TYR A 265 7.44 -11.50 0.68
C TYR A 265 8.77 -12.16 0.33
N THR A 266 9.73 -12.16 1.24
CA THR A 266 11.02 -12.80 1.02
C THR A 266 10.82 -14.29 0.81
N TYR A 267 10.05 -14.93 1.69
CA TYR A 267 9.68 -16.33 1.57
C TYR A 267 8.93 -16.63 0.26
N GLN A 268 7.91 -15.84 -0.06
CA GLN A 268 7.10 -16.08 -1.25
C GLN A 268 7.92 -15.87 -2.55
N PHE A 269 8.63 -14.76 -2.66
CA PHE A 269 9.32 -14.37 -3.88
C PHE A 269 10.66 -15.08 -4.07
N ASN A 270 11.50 -15.15 -3.05
CA ASN A 270 12.82 -15.80 -3.17
C ASN A 270 12.71 -17.31 -2.97
N ASN A 271 12.04 -17.75 -1.91
CA ASN A 271 12.10 -19.14 -1.46
C ASN A 271 11.09 -20.07 -2.12
N VAL A 272 9.94 -19.54 -2.58
CA VAL A 272 8.97 -20.29 -3.36
C VAL A 272 9.18 -20.01 -4.84
N ASN A 273 8.96 -18.77 -5.31
CA ASN A 273 9.04 -18.47 -6.74
C ASN A 273 10.48 -18.56 -7.29
N GLY A 274 11.43 -17.94 -6.58
CA GLY A 274 12.82 -17.83 -6.97
C GLY A 274 13.54 -19.18 -7.02
N LEU A 275 13.30 -20.03 -6.03
CA LEU A 275 13.97 -21.33 -5.90
C LEU A 275 13.36 -22.42 -6.78
N LEU A 276 12.03 -22.54 -6.81
CA LEU A 276 11.35 -23.71 -7.37
C LEU A 276 11.16 -23.66 -8.89
N PHE A 277 11.11 -22.47 -9.50
CA PHE A 277 10.62 -22.32 -10.88
C PHE A 277 11.67 -21.79 -11.87
N THR A 278 11.51 -22.14 -13.15
CA THR A 278 12.30 -21.57 -14.25
C THR A 278 11.98 -20.08 -14.43
N LEU A 279 12.91 -19.29 -14.95
CA LEU A 279 12.75 -17.83 -15.04
C LEU A 279 11.46 -17.39 -15.77
N ARG A 280 11.11 -18.06 -16.87
CA ARG A 280 9.85 -17.79 -17.57
C ARG A 280 8.64 -18.09 -16.70
N THR A 281 8.66 -19.21 -15.99
CA THR A 281 7.59 -19.62 -15.07
C THR A 281 7.46 -18.66 -13.90
N LYS A 282 8.57 -18.10 -13.39
CA LYS A 282 8.54 -17.04 -12.37
C LYS A 282 7.77 -15.82 -12.84
N GLY A 283 7.99 -15.39 -14.09
CA GLY A 283 7.24 -14.30 -14.71
C GLY A 283 5.75 -14.59 -14.81
N LEU A 284 5.38 -15.79 -15.26
CA LEU A 284 3.98 -16.24 -15.32
C LEU A 284 3.33 -16.30 -13.93
N ASN A 285 4.02 -16.90 -12.96
CA ASN A 285 3.57 -16.97 -11.57
C ASN A 285 3.29 -15.59 -11.00
N ASN A 286 4.12 -14.60 -11.32
CA ASN A 286 3.96 -13.22 -10.90
C ASN A 286 2.65 -12.60 -11.42
N VAL A 287 2.31 -12.83 -12.69
CA VAL A 287 1.03 -12.40 -13.29
C VAL A 287 -0.15 -12.87 -12.46
N PHE A 288 -0.14 -14.16 -12.11
CA PHE A 288 -1.20 -14.78 -11.34
C PHE A 288 -1.20 -14.37 -9.87
N TYR A 289 -0.03 -14.10 -9.28
CA TYR A 289 0.09 -13.58 -7.91
C TYR A 289 -0.59 -12.21 -7.76
N TRP A 290 -0.26 -11.26 -8.64
CA TRP A 290 -0.87 -9.91 -8.61
C TRP A 290 -2.34 -9.95 -9.04
N GLY A 291 -2.71 -10.84 -9.95
CA GLY A 291 -4.12 -11.10 -10.28
C GLY A 291 -4.92 -11.65 -9.09
N ALA A 292 -4.34 -12.58 -8.33
CA ALA A 292 -4.92 -13.12 -7.11
C ALA A 292 -5.10 -12.04 -6.05
N GLN A 293 -4.14 -11.12 -5.90
CA GLN A 293 -4.27 -9.98 -4.99
C GLN A 293 -5.52 -9.14 -5.31
N MET A 294 -5.76 -8.84 -6.58
CA MET A 294 -6.94 -8.05 -6.99
C MET A 294 -8.24 -8.77 -6.62
N ILE A 295 -8.32 -10.08 -6.86
CA ILE A 295 -9.49 -10.90 -6.50
C ILE A 295 -9.67 -10.95 -4.98
N GLY A 296 -8.58 -11.17 -4.24
CA GLY A 296 -8.60 -11.27 -2.78
C GLY A 296 -9.04 -9.98 -2.11
N SER A 297 -8.50 -8.84 -2.54
CA SER A 297 -8.87 -7.52 -2.02
C SER A 297 -10.34 -7.19 -2.28
N ALA A 298 -10.84 -7.45 -3.51
CA ALA A 298 -12.24 -7.26 -3.84
C ALA A 298 -13.17 -8.17 -3.02
N GLY A 299 -12.82 -9.45 -2.89
CA GLY A 299 -13.61 -10.44 -2.15
C GLY A 299 -13.74 -10.12 -0.66
N ILE A 300 -12.62 -9.86 0.02
CA ILE A 300 -12.66 -9.52 1.45
C ILE A 300 -13.27 -8.13 1.69
N GLY A 301 -13.03 -7.17 0.80
CA GLY A 301 -13.62 -5.83 0.89
C GLY A 301 -15.15 -5.90 0.85
N TYR A 302 -15.70 -6.62 -0.14
CA TYR A 302 -17.14 -6.85 -0.22
C TYR A 302 -17.70 -7.55 1.02
N PHE A 303 -17.01 -8.58 1.53
CA PHE A 303 -17.41 -9.29 2.73
C PHE A 303 -17.41 -8.40 3.99
N LEU A 304 -16.38 -7.57 4.16
CA LEU A 304 -16.24 -6.66 5.31
C LEU A 304 -17.20 -5.46 5.25
N ASP A 305 -17.65 -5.08 4.05
CA ASP A 305 -18.58 -3.97 3.86
C ASP A 305 -20.05 -4.40 3.90
N PHE A 306 -20.39 -5.59 3.42
CA PHE A 306 -21.78 -6.03 3.25
C PHE A 306 -22.14 -7.36 3.93
N GLY A 307 -21.16 -8.09 4.49
CA GLY A 307 -21.38 -9.45 4.96
C GLY A 307 -22.33 -9.59 6.16
N PHE A 308 -22.43 -8.59 7.03
CA PHE A 308 -23.28 -8.65 8.23
C PHE A 308 -23.91 -7.28 8.55
N ALA A 309 -24.90 -7.21 9.44
CA ALA A 309 -25.48 -5.92 9.86
C ALA A 309 -24.54 -5.13 10.78
N SER A 310 -24.02 -5.77 11.84
CA SER A 310 -23.12 -5.15 12.83
C SER A 310 -21.68 -5.03 12.28
N ARG A 311 -21.08 -3.84 12.42
CA ARG A 311 -19.68 -3.57 12.03
C ARG A 311 -18.74 -4.45 12.84
N ARG A 312 -19.00 -4.62 14.14
CA ARG A 312 -18.22 -5.50 15.02
C ARG A 312 -18.27 -6.96 14.54
N LYS A 313 -19.45 -7.46 14.16
CA LYS A 313 -19.61 -8.82 13.62
C LYS A 313 -18.85 -9.01 12.30
N ARG A 314 -18.88 -8.01 11.40
CA ARG A 314 -18.10 -8.02 10.14
C ARG A 314 -16.61 -8.18 10.42
N GLY A 315 -16.07 -7.38 11.35
CA GLY A 315 -14.66 -7.44 11.72
C GLY A 315 -14.26 -8.82 12.29
N LEU A 316 -15.06 -9.39 13.20
CA LEU A 316 -14.75 -10.68 13.81
C LEU A 316 -14.81 -11.84 12.82
N MET A 317 -15.86 -11.87 11.99
CA MET A 317 -16.00 -12.88 10.96
C MET A 317 -14.92 -12.71 9.88
N GLY A 318 -14.50 -11.47 9.60
CA GLY A 318 -13.36 -11.16 8.76
C GLY A 318 -12.09 -11.77 9.30
N VAL A 319 -11.75 -11.48 10.57
CA VAL A 319 -10.58 -12.08 11.24
C VAL A 319 -10.64 -13.61 11.21
N ALA A 320 -11.79 -14.21 11.48
CA ALA A 320 -11.95 -15.66 11.42
C ALA A 320 -11.73 -16.23 10.01
N ALA A 321 -12.30 -15.59 8.98
CA ALA A 321 -12.10 -16.00 7.60
C ALA A 321 -10.62 -15.91 7.17
N VAL A 322 -9.95 -14.81 7.52
CA VAL A 322 -8.52 -14.63 7.23
C VAL A 322 -7.66 -15.63 8.01
N ALA A 323 -8.01 -15.92 9.26
CA ALA A 323 -7.30 -16.90 10.07
C ALA A 323 -7.40 -18.32 9.49
N LEU A 324 -8.61 -18.73 9.09
CA LEU A 324 -8.85 -20.05 8.50
C LEU A 324 -8.15 -20.19 7.14
N LEU A 325 -8.35 -19.23 6.23
CA LEU A 325 -7.73 -19.24 4.91
C LEU A 325 -6.20 -19.14 5.00
N GLY A 326 -5.70 -18.21 5.81
CA GLY A 326 -4.26 -18.02 6.02
C GLY A 326 -3.60 -19.27 6.61
N THR A 327 -4.22 -19.90 7.61
CA THR A 327 -3.71 -21.15 8.20
C THR A 327 -3.71 -22.29 7.19
N ALA A 328 -4.77 -22.43 6.39
CA ALA A 328 -4.83 -23.46 5.35
C ALA A 328 -3.72 -23.27 4.29
N ILE A 329 -3.45 -22.03 3.89
CA ILE A 329 -2.42 -21.70 2.89
C ILE A 329 -1.01 -21.95 3.46
N TRP A 330 -0.74 -21.54 4.70
CA TRP A 330 0.53 -21.84 5.36
C TRP A 330 0.75 -23.33 5.61
N ALA A 331 -0.30 -24.08 5.96
CA ALA A 331 -0.26 -25.53 6.06
C ALA A 331 0.05 -26.19 4.71
N GLY A 332 -0.54 -25.68 3.61
CA GLY A 332 -0.18 -26.07 2.24
C GLY A 332 1.29 -25.76 1.90
N GLY A 333 1.80 -24.61 2.36
CA GLY A 333 3.21 -24.24 2.29
C GLY A 333 4.13 -25.22 3.01
N LEU A 334 3.75 -25.62 4.23
CA LEU A 334 4.48 -26.61 5.01
C LEU A 334 4.47 -27.96 4.28
N ALA A 335 3.31 -28.42 3.83
CA ALA A 335 3.18 -29.66 3.08
C ALA A 335 4.03 -29.67 1.79
N ASN A 336 4.17 -28.51 1.13
CA ASN A 336 5.07 -28.37 -0.02
C ASN A 336 6.55 -28.40 0.40
N GLN A 337 6.93 -27.71 1.46
CA GLN A 337 8.31 -27.70 1.99
C GLN A 337 8.77 -29.06 2.48
N LEU A 338 7.89 -29.84 3.12
CA LEU A 338 8.21 -31.18 3.62
C LEU A 338 8.61 -32.15 2.49
N ARG A 339 8.24 -31.87 1.23
CA ARG A 339 8.67 -32.66 0.07
C ARG A 339 10.14 -32.51 -0.28
N TYR A 340 10.81 -31.49 0.26
CA TYR A 340 12.18 -31.12 -0.04
C TYR A 340 13.08 -31.15 1.21
N LEU A 341 12.65 -31.85 2.26
CA LEU A 341 13.37 -31.97 3.54
C LEU A 341 14.78 -32.56 3.39
N ASP A 342 14.96 -33.45 2.42
CA ASP A 342 16.24 -34.13 2.15
C ASP A 342 17.26 -33.22 1.45
N GLY A 343 16.91 -31.95 1.17
CA GLY A 343 17.79 -30.97 0.54
C GLY A 343 17.94 -31.14 -0.98
N GLU A 344 17.36 -32.20 -1.56
CA GLU A 344 17.31 -32.39 -3.00
C GLU A 344 16.13 -31.62 -3.59
N PHE A 345 16.43 -30.45 -4.15
CA PHE A 345 15.49 -29.79 -5.06
C PHE A 345 15.64 -30.41 -6.45
N PRO A 346 14.63 -31.12 -6.97
CA PRO A 346 14.65 -31.59 -8.35
C PRO A 346 14.66 -30.38 -9.29
N ASP A 347 15.06 -30.60 -10.55
CA ASP A 347 15.20 -29.54 -11.57
C ASP A 347 14.08 -28.50 -11.54
N LYS A 348 14.42 -27.23 -11.75
CA LYS A 348 13.45 -26.11 -11.71
C LYS A 348 12.18 -26.44 -12.50
N ILE A 349 11.03 -26.21 -11.87
CA ILE A 349 9.72 -26.52 -12.42
C ILE A 349 9.37 -25.53 -13.52
N ASP A 350 9.02 -26.05 -14.68
CA ASP A 350 8.50 -25.27 -15.79
C ASP A 350 6.97 -25.32 -15.90
N PHE A 351 6.36 -24.22 -16.34
CA PHE A 351 4.91 -24.12 -16.53
C PHE A 351 4.37 -25.16 -17.54
N LYS A 352 5.21 -25.68 -18.44
CA LYS A 352 4.83 -26.74 -19.39
C LYS A 352 4.73 -28.13 -18.77
N GLU A 353 5.19 -28.32 -17.54
CA GLU A 353 5.20 -29.62 -16.84
C GLU A 353 3.86 -29.98 -16.17
N GLY A 354 2.77 -29.30 -16.56
CA GLY A 354 1.37 -29.67 -16.28
C GLY A 354 1.09 -30.04 -14.81
N ARG A 355 1.10 -31.35 -14.51
CA ARG A 355 0.83 -31.88 -13.16
C ARG A 355 1.87 -31.46 -12.12
N ARG A 356 3.14 -31.37 -12.49
CA ARG A 356 4.22 -30.96 -11.57
C ARG A 356 4.14 -29.46 -11.24
N TYR A 357 3.64 -28.67 -12.18
CA TYR A 357 3.44 -27.23 -12.02
C TYR A 357 2.18 -26.87 -11.23
N ALA A 358 1.06 -27.57 -11.47
CA ALA A 358 -0.25 -27.17 -10.95
C ALA A 358 -0.33 -26.99 -9.42
N GLY A 359 0.27 -27.91 -8.65
CA GLY A 359 0.26 -27.83 -7.19
C GLY A 359 1.04 -26.63 -6.63
N PRO A 360 2.35 -26.52 -6.91
CA PRO A 360 3.16 -25.36 -6.53
C PRO A 360 2.62 -24.03 -7.06
N PHE A 361 2.06 -24.02 -8.27
CA PHE A 361 1.39 -22.84 -8.84
C PHE A 361 0.17 -22.42 -8.01
N LEU A 362 -0.73 -23.35 -7.69
CA LEU A 362 -1.93 -23.05 -6.89
C LEU A 362 -1.55 -22.52 -5.50
N LEU A 363 -0.51 -23.07 -4.89
CA LEU A 363 0.03 -22.56 -3.63
C LEU A 363 0.52 -21.12 -3.78
N TYR A 364 1.28 -20.83 -4.84
CA TYR A 364 1.80 -19.48 -5.09
C TYR A 364 0.70 -18.45 -5.40
N PHE A 365 -0.31 -18.83 -6.19
CA PHE A 365 -1.53 -18.04 -6.39
C PHE A 365 -2.23 -17.76 -5.05
N SER A 366 -2.34 -18.78 -4.20
CA SER A 366 -2.98 -18.65 -2.89
C SER A 366 -2.21 -17.71 -1.96
N TYR A 367 -0.87 -17.64 -2.05
CA TYR A 367 -0.09 -16.65 -1.31
C TYR A 367 -0.44 -15.21 -1.70
N GLY A 368 -0.64 -14.93 -2.99
CA GLY A 368 -1.10 -13.61 -3.46
C GLY A 368 -2.51 -13.27 -2.96
N LEU A 369 -3.41 -14.27 -2.94
CA LEU A 369 -4.74 -14.12 -2.35
C LEU A 369 -4.68 -13.80 -0.85
N MET A 370 -3.88 -14.58 -0.10
CA MET A 370 -3.69 -14.41 1.34
C MET A 370 -3.16 -13.02 1.68
N ASP A 371 -2.15 -12.56 0.94
CA ASP A 371 -1.53 -11.26 1.12
C ASP A 371 -2.57 -10.13 1.02
N ALA A 372 -3.32 -10.08 -0.08
CA ALA A 372 -4.36 -9.07 -0.27
C ALA A 372 -5.44 -9.13 0.80
N ILE A 373 -5.89 -10.34 1.17
CA ILE A 373 -6.93 -10.52 2.17
C ILE A 373 -6.46 -10.04 3.56
N PHE A 374 -5.23 -10.39 3.93
CA PHE A 374 -4.63 -10.01 5.21
C PHE A 374 -4.41 -8.50 5.31
N GLN A 375 -3.81 -7.88 4.30
CA GLN A 375 -3.60 -6.42 4.30
C GLN A 375 -4.92 -5.66 4.30
N SER A 376 -5.89 -6.06 3.47
CA SER A 376 -7.19 -5.39 3.39
C SER A 376 -7.96 -5.44 4.72
N LEU A 377 -7.90 -6.57 5.44
CA LEU A 377 -8.49 -6.70 6.78
C LEU A 377 -7.87 -5.69 7.76
N ILE A 378 -6.54 -5.57 7.79
CA ILE A 378 -5.85 -4.65 8.70
C ILE A 378 -6.22 -3.20 8.38
N TYR A 379 -6.26 -2.83 7.11
CA TYR A 379 -6.70 -1.50 6.68
C TYR A 379 -8.14 -1.20 7.07
N TRP A 380 -9.04 -2.17 6.92
CA TRP A 380 -10.43 -2.03 7.34
C TRP A 380 -10.54 -1.84 8.87
N ILE A 381 -9.78 -2.62 9.66
CA ILE A 381 -9.75 -2.47 11.11
C ILE A 381 -9.22 -1.08 11.50
N ILE A 382 -8.11 -0.64 10.91
CA ILE A 382 -7.55 0.71 11.13
C ILE A 382 -8.60 1.78 10.81
N GLY A 383 -9.32 1.65 9.69
CA GLY A 383 -10.43 2.52 9.30
C GLY A 383 -11.57 2.56 10.32
N ALA A 384 -11.84 1.45 11.01
CA ALA A 384 -12.87 1.36 12.03
C ALA A 384 -12.46 1.94 13.40
N LEU A 385 -11.18 2.26 13.62
CA LEU A 385 -10.69 2.76 14.93
C LEU A 385 -10.85 4.26 15.14
N ALA A 386 -10.96 5.05 14.07
CA ALA A 386 -11.01 6.50 14.13
C ALA A 386 -11.81 7.10 12.97
N ASN A 387 -12.67 8.07 13.30
CA ASN A 387 -13.43 8.85 12.31
C ASN A 387 -12.67 10.11 11.86
N ASP A 388 -11.66 10.52 12.62
CA ASP A 388 -10.81 11.65 12.28
C ASP A 388 -9.73 11.25 11.26
N SER A 389 -9.66 11.98 10.14
CA SER A 389 -8.74 11.67 9.05
C SER A 389 -7.26 11.84 9.42
N GLN A 390 -6.94 12.73 10.36
CA GLN A 390 -5.56 12.96 10.78
C GLN A 390 -5.06 11.82 11.67
N ILE A 391 -5.88 11.38 12.63
CA ILE A 391 -5.60 10.20 13.45
C ILE A 391 -5.47 8.96 12.56
N LEU A 392 -6.39 8.76 11.61
CA LEU A 392 -6.35 7.64 10.69
C LEU A 392 -5.08 7.64 9.83
N SER A 393 -4.66 8.82 9.33
CA SER A 393 -3.40 8.97 8.60
C SER A 393 -2.19 8.57 9.45
N ARG A 394 -2.17 8.92 10.73
CA ARG A 394 -1.10 8.51 11.66
C ARG A 394 -1.09 7.01 11.92
N TYR A 395 -2.26 6.39 12.06
CA TYR A 395 -2.38 4.93 12.22
C TYR A 395 -1.85 4.18 10.98
N VAL A 396 -2.19 4.67 9.78
CA VAL A 396 -1.66 4.13 8.52
C VAL A 396 -0.15 4.36 8.42
N GLY A 397 0.35 5.52 8.85
CA GLY A 397 1.78 5.83 8.91
C GLY A 397 2.54 4.86 9.83
N PHE A 398 2.02 4.61 11.04
CA PHE A 398 2.54 3.61 11.96
C PHE A 398 2.55 2.22 11.33
N TYR A 399 1.43 1.79 10.73
CA TYR A 399 1.32 0.51 10.04
C TYR A 399 2.40 0.36 8.96
N LYS A 400 2.57 1.36 8.09
CA LYS A 400 3.58 1.35 7.02
C LYS A 400 5.01 1.37 7.55
N GLY A 401 5.27 2.12 8.63
CA GLY A 401 6.59 2.16 9.27
C GLY A 401 6.98 0.81 9.86
N VAL A 402 6.09 0.19 10.64
CA VAL A 402 6.31 -1.14 11.23
C VAL A 402 6.39 -2.22 10.15
N GLN A 403 5.53 -2.16 9.13
CA GLN A 403 5.57 -3.05 7.97
C GLN A 403 6.92 -2.98 7.25
N SER A 404 7.48 -1.77 7.08
CA SER A 404 8.78 -1.58 6.44
C SER A 404 9.93 -2.10 7.32
N ALA A 405 9.88 -1.87 8.64
CA ALA A 405 10.86 -2.43 9.56
C ALA A 405 10.86 -3.97 9.53
N GLY A 406 9.68 -4.58 9.56
CA GLY A 406 9.53 -6.03 9.43
C GLY A 406 10.07 -6.57 8.11
N ALA A 407 9.78 -5.89 7.00
CA ALA A 407 10.34 -6.25 5.69
C ALA A 407 11.88 -6.20 5.68
N ALA A 408 12.48 -5.13 6.21
CA ALA A 408 13.94 -5.00 6.27
C ALA A 408 14.60 -6.17 7.04
N VAL A 409 14.00 -6.59 8.15
CA VAL A 409 14.46 -7.77 8.90
C VAL A 409 14.29 -9.05 8.09
N ALA A 410 13.14 -9.23 7.43
CA ALA A 410 12.87 -10.41 6.62
C ALA A 410 13.88 -10.61 5.48
N TRP A 411 14.28 -9.53 4.81
CA TRP A 411 15.31 -9.59 3.76
C TRP A 411 16.67 -9.99 4.32
N GLN A 412 17.05 -9.51 5.51
CA GLN A 412 18.30 -9.96 6.15
C GLN A 412 18.25 -11.42 6.60
N VAL A 413 17.11 -11.89 7.10
CA VAL A 413 16.94 -13.31 7.44
C VAL A 413 17.22 -14.21 6.22
N ASP A 414 16.78 -13.78 5.03
CA ASP A 414 17.04 -14.49 3.78
C ASP A 414 18.51 -14.37 3.32
N THR A 415 19.12 -13.18 3.42
CA THR A 415 20.56 -12.95 3.17
C THR A 415 21.45 -13.91 3.97
N HIS A 416 21.10 -14.15 5.23
CA HIS A 416 21.82 -15.07 6.12
C HIS A 416 21.53 -16.56 5.84
N LYS A 417 20.80 -16.87 4.77
CA LYS A 417 20.47 -18.22 4.31
C LYS A 417 19.82 -19.08 5.38
N THR A 418 18.96 -18.45 6.19
CA THR A 418 18.17 -19.13 7.22
C THR A 418 17.32 -20.23 6.56
N SER A 419 17.21 -21.38 7.21
CA SER A 419 16.48 -22.52 6.64
C SER A 419 15.06 -22.16 6.20
N LEU A 420 14.63 -22.70 5.04
CA LEU A 420 13.32 -22.40 4.46
C LEU A 420 12.17 -22.74 5.43
N LEU A 421 12.32 -23.83 6.18
CA LEU A 421 11.35 -24.24 7.19
C LEU A 421 11.28 -23.25 8.34
N SER A 422 12.41 -22.74 8.84
CA SER A 422 12.42 -21.71 9.88
C SER A 422 11.75 -20.43 9.38
N GLN A 423 12.04 -19.99 8.16
CA GLN A 423 11.39 -18.81 7.57
C GLN A 423 9.88 -19.00 7.43
N LEU A 424 9.41 -20.19 7.01
CA LEU A 424 7.99 -20.51 6.96
C LEU A 424 7.35 -20.47 8.34
N ILE A 425 7.97 -21.11 9.35
CA ILE A 425 7.44 -21.17 10.71
C ILE A 425 7.33 -19.77 11.32
N VAL A 426 8.34 -18.92 11.12
CA VAL A 426 8.31 -17.52 11.59
C VAL A 426 7.15 -16.76 10.95
N ASN A 427 7.01 -16.86 9.62
CA ASN A 427 5.90 -16.21 8.91
C ASN A 427 4.53 -16.69 9.38
N TRP A 428 4.34 -18.00 9.47
CA TRP A 428 3.09 -18.59 9.93
C TRP A 428 2.80 -18.22 11.38
N GLY A 429 3.80 -18.25 12.27
CA GLY A 429 3.69 -17.85 13.66
C GLY A 429 3.28 -16.38 13.82
N LEU A 430 3.95 -15.46 13.10
CA LEU A 430 3.63 -14.03 13.11
C LEU A 430 2.19 -13.76 12.65
N CYS A 431 1.75 -14.39 11.55
CA CYS A 431 0.37 -14.30 11.10
C CYS A 431 -0.62 -14.87 12.13
N THR A 432 -0.31 -16.03 12.71
CA THR A 432 -1.19 -16.72 13.67
C THR A 432 -1.38 -15.93 14.95
N VAL A 433 -0.31 -15.34 15.49
CA VAL A 433 -0.38 -14.46 16.67
C VAL A 433 -1.18 -13.19 16.38
N SER A 434 -1.15 -12.70 15.13
CA SER A 434 -1.88 -11.51 14.73
C SER A 434 -3.40 -11.67 14.81
N TYR A 435 -3.94 -12.85 14.46
CA TYR A 435 -5.39 -13.08 14.41
C TYR A 435 -6.11 -12.85 15.75
N PRO A 436 -5.73 -13.48 16.89
CA PRO A 436 -6.41 -13.23 18.15
C PRO A 436 -6.25 -11.79 18.63
N LEU A 437 -5.11 -11.14 18.37
CA LEU A 437 -4.90 -9.74 18.74
C LEU A 437 -5.80 -8.79 17.95
N LEU A 438 -5.96 -9.04 16.64
CA LEU A 438 -6.91 -8.32 15.81
C LEU A 438 -8.36 -8.59 16.25
N ALA A 439 -8.71 -9.82 16.64
CA ALA A 439 -10.04 -10.15 17.16
C ALA A 439 -10.33 -9.39 18.47
N VAL A 440 -9.38 -9.38 19.41
CA VAL A 440 -9.48 -8.63 20.67
C VAL A 440 -9.64 -7.13 20.38
N LEU A 441 -8.86 -6.60 19.45
CA LEU A 441 -8.99 -5.20 19.04
C LEU A 441 -10.37 -4.88 18.47
N VAL A 442 -10.90 -5.73 17.58
CA VAL A 442 -12.25 -5.57 17.05
C VAL A 442 -13.29 -5.65 18.17
N LEU A 443 -13.14 -6.57 19.12
CA LEU A 443 -14.06 -6.70 20.24
C LEU A 443 -14.07 -5.47 21.15
N LEU A 444 -12.92 -4.86 21.41
CA LEU A 444 -12.77 -3.79 22.41
C LEU A 444 -12.89 -2.39 21.83
N ALA A 445 -12.50 -2.19 20.56
CA ALA A 445 -12.38 -0.86 19.97
C ALA A 445 -13.38 -0.56 18.85
N VAL A 446 -13.92 -1.58 18.16
CA VAL A 446 -14.89 -1.36 17.09
C VAL A 446 -16.29 -1.28 17.68
N LYS A 447 -16.90 -0.10 17.55
CA LYS A 447 -18.28 0.16 17.94
C LYS A 447 -19.21 -0.04 16.75
N ASP A 448 -20.40 -0.55 17.01
CA ASP A 448 -21.48 -0.51 16.02
C ASP A 448 -21.98 0.93 15.93
N GLU A 449 -22.15 1.44 14.71
CA GLU A 449 -22.77 2.76 14.51
C GLU A 449 -24.28 2.60 14.72
N ASP A 450 -24.82 3.33 15.70
CA ASP A 450 -26.27 3.45 15.87
C ASP A 450 -26.85 4.13 14.63
N TYR A 451 -27.56 3.37 13.81
CA TYR A 451 -28.16 3.80 12.55
C TYR A 451 -29.39 4.71 12.75
N SER A 452 -29.44 5.51 13.83
CA SER A 452 -30.62 6.29 14.23
C SER A 452 -30.49 7.80 14.14
N VAL A 453 -29.40 8.39 13.64
CA VAL A 453 -29.36 9.84 13.36
C VAL A 453 -28.49 10.17 12.14
N SER A 454 -29.07 10.07 10.94
CA SER A 454 -28.64 10.88 9.78
C SER A 454 -29.65 10.77 8.64
N ASN A 455 -30.90 11.13 8.94
CA ASN A 455 -31.78 11.70 7.93
C ASN A 455 -32.35 12.99 8.53
N VAL A 456 -31.91 14.11 7.95
CA VAL A 456 -32.61 15.40 7.90
C VAL A 456 -33.07 15.95 9.25
N ASP A 457 -32.35 16.95 9.77
CA ASP A 457 -33.07 18.21 9.98
C ASP A 457 -32.17 19.41 9.70
N ASP A 458 -32.67 20.19 8.77
CA ASP A 458 -32.16 21.39 8.18
C ASP A 458 -32.67 22.58 9.02
N GLY A 459 -31.84 23.61 9.18
CA GLY A 459 -32.30 24.94 9.57
C GLY A 459 -32.68 25.18 11.03
N GLY A 460 -31.77 25.82 11.76
CA GLY A 460 -32.13 26.55 12.97
C GLY A 460 -33.14 27.67 12.68
N LYS A 461 -34.18 27.74 13.51
CA LYS A 461 -34.80 29.00 13.92
C LYS A 461 -35.17 28.94 15.40
N GLU A 462 -34.45 29.75 16.17
CA GLU A 462 -34.93 30.36 17.41
C GLU A 462 -36.40 30.77 17.30
N LYS A 463 -37.18 30.40 18.31
CA LYS A 463 -38.23 31.27 18.85
C LYS A 463 -38.50 30.91 20.30
N ASP A 464 -38.01 31.78 21.19
CA ASP A 464 -38.59 32.03 22.50
C ASP A 464 -40.11 32.26 22.40
N ALA A 465 -40.89 31.52 23.20
CA ALA A 465 -42.22 31.95 23.63
C ALA A 465 -42.66 31.20 24.90
N LYS A 466 -42.40 31.86 26.03
CA LYS A 466 -43.17 31.94 27.29
C LYS A 466 -44.41 31.04 27.45
N MET A 467 -44.38 30.28 28.56
CA MET A 467 -45.41 30.21 29.62
C MET A 467 -46.77 30.89 29.33
N ALA A 468 -47.84 30.10 29.24
CA ALA A 468 -49.16 30.37 29.83
C ALA A 468 -50.05 29.13 29.72
N ALA A 469 -50.58 28.67 30.86
CA ALA A 469 -51.75 27.79 30.91
C ALA A 469 -52.98 28.51 30.32
N PRO A 470 -54.04 27.78 29.94
CA PRO A 470 -55.20 27.82 30.83
C PRO A 470 -55.93 26.49 31.02
N SER A 471 -56.63 26.51 32.16
CA SER A 471 -57.70 25.67 32.70
C SER A 471 -58.76 25.13 31.74
N SER A 472 -59.25 23.93 32.13
CA SER A 472 -60.63 23.42 32.08
C SER A 472 -61.36 23.31 30.73
N PHE A 473 -61.88 22.12 30.40
CA PHE A 473 -63.30 21.76 30.56
C PHE A 473 -63.57 20.30 30.15
N HIS A 474 -64.31 19.61 31.03
CA HIS A 474 -64.98 18.29 30.95
C HIS A 474 -64.16 17.00 30.85
#